data_AF-A0A5J4JTN7-F1
#
_entry.id   AF-A0A5J4JTN7-F1
#
_cell.length_a   1.000
_cell.length_b   1.000
_cell.length_c   1.000
_cell.angle_alpha   90.00
_cell.angle_beta   90.00
_cell.angle_gamma   90.00
#
_symmetry.space_group_name_H-M   'P 1'
#
loop_
_entity.id
_entity.type
_entity.pdbx_description
1 polymer ?
#
loop_
_entity_poly.entity_id
_entity_poly.type
_entity_poly.pdbx_seq_one_letter_code
_entity_poly.pdbx_strand_id
1 'polypeptide(L)'
;MLYSQWRLTRPVQLGCALLVGALLLFVIGVSPVSAHAKVIDANPKIGSTISQVPSTVTVFTAENMNPDPSKSNLFVYGPDGELISQGNATIPLNNPREMSVRIKPDGNGVYIVRWITVSAEDGDADEGAFIFTVKPAGANSASTTPAPTPTASAASSSTASTSGGTSNLPLWVSVAGIAGLLVGGGAGLGLGRSLARPSARSSSLAQMRREIAREEEKDTTPRG
;
A
#
# COMPACT_ATOMS: atom_id res chain seq x y z
N MET A 1 46.41 47.14 24.56
CA MET A 1 45.50 46.39 23.67
C MET A 1 44.41 45.75 24.54
N LEU A 2 43.30 46.45 24.78
CA LEU A 2 42.15 45.88 25.50
C LEU A 2 41.20 45.26 24.48
N TYR A 3 40.98 43.94 24.57
CA TYR A 3 39.89 43.28 23.86
C TYR A 3 38.57 43.64 24.53
N SER A 4 37.73 44.38 23.81
CA SER A 4 36.34 44.66 24.21
C SER A 4 35.55 43.36 24.21
N GLN A 5 35.30 42.82 25.40
CA GLN A 5 34.48 41.63 25.60
C GLN A 5 33.01 42.05 25.43
N TRP A 6 32.45 41.82 24.23
CA TRP A 6 31.02 42.01 23.97
C TRP A 6 30.21 41.04 24.84
N ARG A 7 29.83 41.48 26.04
CA ARG A 7 28.85 40.79 26.88
C ARG A 7 27.48 40.97 26.26
N LEU A 8 27.10 40.06 25.37
CA LEU A 8 25.72 39.90 24.93
C LEU A 8 24.83 39.82 26.18
N THR A 9 23.86 40.71 26.28
CA THR A 9 22.96 40.77 27.44
C THR A 9 22.16 39.47 27.52
N ARG A 10 21.90 38.99 28.74
CA ARG A 10 21.10 37.78 29.03
C ARG A 10 19.84 37.60 28.16
N PRO A 11 19.05 38.64 27.80
CA PRO A 11 17.90 38.47 26.90
C PRO A 11 18.27 38.04 25.47
N VAL A 12 19.41 38.51 24.94
CA VAL A 12 19.87 38.12 23.59
C VAL A 12 20.31 36.66 23.56
N GLN A 13 20.94 36.18 24.63
CA GLN A 13 21.33 34.77 24.78
C GLN A 13 20.11 33.83 24.87
N LEU A 14 19.06 34.24 25.58
CA LEU A 14 17.80 33.48 25.67
C LEU A 14 17.04 33.46 24.33
N GLY A 15 17.04 34.56 23.59
CA GLY A 15 16.43 34.63 22.26
C GLY A 15 17.12 33.71 21.25
N CYS A 16 18.45 33.69 21.22
CA CYS A 16 19.21 32.77 20.37
C CYS A 16 18.98 31.30 20.77
N ALA A 17 18.95 30.98 22.06
CA ALA A 17 18.71 29.62 22.53
C ALA A 17 17.31 29.11 22.14
N LEU A 18 16.28 29.96 22.21
CA LEU A 18 14.93 29.63 21.76
C LEU A 18 14.85 29.43 20.24
N LEU A 19 15.52 30.28 19.45
CA LEU A 19 15.58 30.12 17.99
C LEU A 19 16.29 28.84 17.58
N VAL A 20 17.42 28.53 18.22
CA VAL A 20 18.16 27.27 17.99
C VAL A 20 17.33 26.07 18.43
N GLY A 21 16.66 26.14 19.59
CA GLY A 21 15.74 25.10 20.05
C GLY A 21 14.54 24.89 19.10
N ALA A 22 13.95 25.96 18.58
CA ALA A 22 12.88 25.90 17.60
C ALA A 22 13.34 25.31 16.26
N LEU A 23 14.55 25.66 15.81
CA LEU A 23 15.16 25.09 14.60
C LEU A 23 15.49 23.60 14.78
N LEU A 24 15.96 23.20 15.96
CA LEU A 24 16.20 21.78 16.30
C LEU A 24 14.91 20.97 16.36
N LEU A 25 13.81 21.53 16.88
CA LEU A 25 12.48 20.90 16.86
C LEU A 25 11.94 20.77 15.43
N PHE A 26 12.25 21.71 14.53
CA PHE A 26 11.86 21.63 13.12
C PHE A 26 12.62 20.53 12.35
N VAL A 27 13.81 20.13 12.81
CA VAL A 27 14.64 19.07 12.20
C VAL A 27 14.25 17.67 12.69
N ILE A 28 13.38 17.53 13.70
CA ILE A 28 12.80 16.24 14.08
C ILE A 28 11.79 15.88 12.98
N GLY A 29 12.32 15.25 11.93
CA GLY A 29 11.61 14.91 10.72
C GLY A 29 10.34 14.13 11.03
N VAL A 30 9.25 14.56 10.39
CA VAL A 30 8.19 13.63 10.04
C VAL A 30 8.83 12.49 9.26
N SER A 31 9.03 11.34 9.91
CA SER A 31 9.35 10.13 9.16
C SER A 31 8.25 9.97 8.12
N PRO A 32 8.57 9.84 6.81
CA PRO A 32 7.56 9.40 5.89
C PRO A 32 7.07 8.06 6.43
N VAL A 33 5.77 7.95 6.70
CA VAL A 33 5.15 6.62 6.75
C VAL A 33 5.45 6.04 5.38
N SER A 34 6.40 5.11 5.33
CA SER A 34 6.79 4.45 4.09
C SER A 34 5.55 3.70 3.60
N ALA A 35 4.88 4.34 2.65
CA ALA A 35 3.84 3.73 1.88
C ALA A 35 4.55 3.36 0.59
N HIS A 36 5.27 2.24 0.60
CA HIS A 36 5.92 1.64 -0.57
C HIS A 36 4.99 1.67 -1.80
N ALA A 37 5.38 1.06 -2.92
CA ALA A 37 4.45 0.79 -4.03
C ALA A 37 3.36 -0.26 -3.68
N LYS A 38 2.87 -0.26 -2.45
CA LYS A 38 1.74 -1.00 -1.91
C LYS A 38 0.47 -0.67 -2.67
N VAL A 39 -0.26 -1.71 -3.04
CA VAL A 39 -1.61 -1.59 -3.60
C VAL A 39 -2.56 -1.03 -2.53
N ILE A 40 -3.19 0.08 -2.87
CA ILE A 40 -4.17 0.80 -2.04
C ILE A 40 -5.58 0.73 -2.62
N ASP A 41 -5.71 0.47 -3.93
CA ASP A 41 -6.99 0.38 -4.59
C ASP A 41 -6.92 -0.49 -5.86
N ALA A 42 -8.07 -0.94 -6.35
CA ALA A 42 -8.16 -1.75 -7.57
C ALA A 42 -9.49 -1.57 -8.32
N ASN A 43 -9.48 -1.94 -9.60
CA ASN A 43 -10.65 -2.13 -10.42
C ASN A 43 -10.54 -3.48 -11.17
N PRO A 44 -11.42 -4.47 -10.91
CA PRO A 44 -12.51 -4.47 -9.93
C PRO A 44 -12.07 -4.21 -8.49
N LYS A 45 -12.98 -3.68 -7.66
CA LYS A 45 -12.68 -3.38 -6.25
C LYS A 45 -12.31 -4.66 -5.49
N ILE A 46 -11.38 -4.52 -4.56
CA ILE A 46 -10.94 -5.62 -3.67
C ILE A 46 -12.14 -6.20 -2.93
N GLY A 47 -12.35 -7.51 -3.05
CA GLY A 47 -13.46 -8.25 -2.44
C GLY A 47 -14.83 -8.00 -3.09
N SER A 48 -14.91 -7.23 -4.17
CA SER A 48 -16.19 -6.90 -4.79
C SER A 48 -16.81 -8.08 -5.54
N THR A 49 -18.12 -8.04 -5.72
CA THR A 49 -18.86 -8.91 -6.63
C THR A 49 -19.39 -8.06 -7.79
N ILE A 50 -19.10 -8.48 -9.02
CA ILE A 50 -19.48 -7.78 -10.25
C ILE A 50 -20.33 -8.70 -11.15
N SER A 51 -21.14 -8.09 -12.01
CA SER A 51 -22.11 -8.83 -12.83
C SER A 51 -21.52 -9.43 -14.11
N GLN A 52 -20.36 -8.96 -14.54
CA GLN A 52 -19.71 -9.33 -15.80
C GLN A 52 -18.19 -9.34 -15.62
N VAL A 53 -17.52 -10.24 -16.34
CA VAL A 53 -16.06 -10.31 -16.36
C VAL A 53 -15.50 -9.06 -17.03
N PRO A 54 -14.54 -8.35 -16.41
CA PRO A 54 -13.93 -7.18 -17.03
C PRO A 54 -12.94 -7.63 -18.12
N SER A 55 -12.64 -6.77 -19.08
CA SER A 55 -11.57 -7.03 -20.06
C SER A 55 -10.18 -6.72 -19.51
N THR A 56 -10.10 -5.95 -18.42
CA THR A 56 -8.85 -5.45 -17.82
C THR A 56 -9.01 -5.40 -16.30
N VAL A 57 -7.94 -5.74 -15.60
CA VAL A 57 -7.80 -5.51 -14.15
C VAL A 57 -6.74 -4.44 -13.95
N THR A 58 -7.03 -3.48 -13.10
CA THR A 58 -6.14 -2.36 -12.76
C THR A 58 -5.93 -2.28 -11.25
N VAL A 59 -4.70 -2.01 -10.83
CA VAL A 59 -4.37 -1.70 -9.44
C VAL A 59 -3.74 -0.31 -9.33
N PHE A 60 -3.92 0.31 -8.17
CA PHE A 60 -3.36 1.62 -7.85
C PHE A 60 -2.49 1.54 -6.59
N THR A 61 -1.35 2.21 -6.63
CA THR A 61 -0.33 2.17 -5.57
C THR A 61 -0.15 3.51 -4.86
N ALA A 62 0.39 3.47 -3.64
CA ALA A 62 0.67 4.69 -2.86
C ALA A 62 1.84 5.51 -3.43
N GLU A 63 2.86 4.82 -3.94
CA GLU A 63 4.05 5.36 -4.61
C GLU A 63 4.10 4.96 -6.09
N ASN A 64 5.02 5.56 -6.83
CA ASN A 64 5.21 5.22 -8.23
C ASN A 64 5.88 3.85 -8.33
N MET A 65 5.45 3.05 -9.30
CA MET A 65 6.03 1.74 -9.56
C MET A 65 7.20 1.85 -10.55
N ASN A 66 8.19 0.96 -10.38
CA ASN A 66 9.17 0.69 -11.42
C ASN A 66 8.45 0.07 -12.64
N PRO A 67 8.58 0.65 -13.85
CA PRO A 67 7.87 0.18 -15.04
C PRO A 67 8.45 -1.09 -15.68
N ASP A 68 9.57 -1.62 -15.18
CA ASP A 68 10.12 -2.90 -15.65
C ASP A 68 9.18 -4.06 -15.24
N PRO A 69 8.62 -4.81 -16.20
CA PRO A 69 7.69 -5.91 -15.92
C PRO A 69 8.33 -7.08 -15.17
N SER A 70 9.66 -7.13 -15.08
CA SER A 70 10.40 -8.09 -14.25
C SER A 70 10.37 -7.73 -12.77
N LYS A 71 10.01 -6.48 -12.44
CA LYS A 71 9.97 -5.92 -11.08
C LYS A 71 8.54 -5.63 -10.60
N SER A 72 7.70 -5.10 -11.49
CA SER A 72 6.29 -4.82 -11.18
C SER A 72 5.39 -5.51 -12.20
N ASN A 73 4.49 -6.38 -11.73
CA ASN A 73 3.62 -7.14 -12.63
C ASN A 73 2.30 -7.55 -11.95
N LEU A 74 1.31 -7.91 -12.77
CA LEU A 74 -0.04 -8.26 -12.35
C LEU A 74 -0.47 -9.58 -13.02
N PHE A 75 -0.92 -10.53 -12.21
CA PHE A 75 -1.34 -11.86 -12.63
C PHE A 75 -2.78 -12.09 -12.20
N VAL A 76 -3.61 -12.58 -13.11
CA VAL A 76 -5.02 -12.86 -12.82
C VAL A 76 -5.31 -14.32 -13.08
N TYR A 77 -5.84 -14.99 -12.07
CA TYR A 77 -6.28 -16.37 -12.12
C TYR A 77 -7.80 -16.46 -12.12
N GLY A 78 -8.32 -17.31 -12.99
CA GLY A 78 -9.74 -17.59 -13.16
C GLY A 78 -10.33 -18.50 -12.07
N PRO A 79 -11.66 -18.74 -12.09
CA PRO A 79 -12.33 -19.65 -11.16
C PRO A 79 -11.79 -21.08 -11.19
N ASP A 80 -11.29 -21.53 -12.34
CA ASP A 80 -10.70 -22.87 -12.51
C ASP A 80 -9.21 -22.92 -12.09
N GLY A 81 -8.64 -21.81 -11.62
CA GLY A 81 -7.25 -21.68 -11.22
C GLY A 81 -6.27 -21.45 -12.38
N GLU A 82 -6.76 -21.30 -13.63
CA GLU A 82 -5.92 -20.98 -14.79
C GLU A 82 -5.44 -19.52 -14.76
N LEU A 83 -4.20 -19.27 -15.19
CA LEU A 83 -3.69 -17.92 -15.44
C LEU A 83 -4.33 -17.34 -16.72
N ILE A 84 -5.20 -16.34 -16.56
CA ILE A 84 -5.97 -15.72 -17.65
C ILE A 84 -5.47 -14.33 -18.05
N SER A 85 -4.53 -13.74 -17.30
CA SER A 85 -3.88 -12.48 -17.67
C SER A 85 -3.06 -12.62 -18.96
N GLN A 86 -3.16 -11.63 -19.84
CA GLN A 86 -2.55 -11.63 -21.17
C GLN A 86 -1.25 -10.82 -21.19
N GLY A 87 -0.12 -11.52 -21.14
CA GLY A 87 1.21 -10.90 -21.18
C GLY A 87 1.55 -10.17 -19.88
N ASN A 88 2.46 -9.20 -19.97
CA ASN A 88 2.88 -8.37 -18.84
C ASN A 88 1.90 -7.23 -18.59
N ALA A 89 1.79 -6.82 -17.33
CA ALA A 89 1.08 -5.60 -16.97
C ALA A 89 1.76 -4.36 -17.56
N THR A 90 0.96 -3.33 -17.81
CA THR A 90 1.40 -2.03 -18.32
C THR A 90 1.34 -0.99 -17.22
N ILE A 91 2.42 -0.24 -17.03
CA ILE A 91 2.52 0.92 -16.15
C ILE A 91 2.73 2.16 -17.04
N PRO A 92 1.74 3.05 -17.17
CA PRO A 92 1.89 4.27 -17.97
C PRO A 92 2.93 5.22 -17.36
N LEU A 93 3.89 5.69 -18.15
CA LEU A 93 4.93 6.61 -17.64
C LEU A 93 4.37 7.96 -17.16
N ASN A 94 3.20 8.36 -17.67
CA ASN A 94 2.47 9.56 -17.24
C ASN A 94 1.56 9.31 -16.02
N ASN A 95 1.35 8.05 -15.62
CA ASN A 95 0.63 7.68 -14.41
C ASN A 95 1.26 6.41 -13.79
N PRO A 96 2.47 6.50 -13.21
CA PRO A 96 3.23 5.35 -12.76
C PRO A 96 2.67 4.71 -11.47
N ARG A 97 1.57 5.24 -10.92
CA ARG A 97 0.82 4.65 -9.80
C ARG A 97 -0.30 3.73 -10.26
N GLU A 98 -0.48 3.57 -11.57
CA GLU A 98 -1.48 2.70 -12.18
C GLU A 98 -0.79 1.54 -12.91
N MET A 99 -1.21 0.32 -12.61
CA MET A 99 -0.75 -0.88 -13.32
C MET A 99 -1.96 -1.69 -13.76
N SER A 100 -2.00 -2.05 -15.05
CA SER A 100 -3.14 -2.77 -15.63
C SER A 100 -2.72 -3.96 -16.48
N VAL A 101 -3.55 -5.01 -16.50
CA VAL A 101 -3.35 -6.19 -17.35
C VAL A 101 -4.67 -6.59 -18.00
N ARG A 102 -4.61 -6.95 -19.28
CA ARG A 102 -5.77 -7.52 -19.99
C ARG A 102 -6.00 -8.95 -19.53
N ILE A 103 -7.25 -9.39 -19.49
CA ILE A 103 -7.59 -10.76 -19.13
C ILE A 103 -8.45 -11.39 -20.23
N LYS A 104 -8.31 -12.71 -20.40
CA LYS A 104 -9.28 -13.48 -21.20
C LYS A 104 -10.62 -13.47 -20.46
N PRO A 105 -11.76 -13.37 -21.18
CA PRO A 105 -13.05 -13.68 -20.60
C PRO A 105 -13.04 -15.09 -20.02
N ASP A 106 -13.71 -15.26 -18.89
CA ASP A 106 -13.76 -16.52 -18.17
C ASP A 106 -15.16 -16.69 -17.55
N GLY A 107 -15.46 -17.83 -16.95
CA GLY A 107 -16.79 -18.12 -16.39
C GLY A 107 -17.14 -17.28 -15.17
N ASN A 108 -18.32 -17.55 -14.59
CA ASN A 108 -18.67 -16.97 -13.30
C ASN A 108 -17.89 -17.66 -12.18
N GLY A 109 -17.46 -16.92 -11.16
CA GLY A 109 -16.76 -17.48 -10.02
C GLY A 109 -15.82 -16.49 -9.33
N VAL A 110 -14.92 -17.02 -8.52
CA VAL A 110 -13.93 -16.24 -7.77
C VAL A 110 -12.67 -16.10 -8.63
N TYR A 111 -12.19 -14.88 -8.77
CA TYR A 111 -10.94 -14.55 -9.43
C TYR A 111 -9.91 -14.14 -8.39
N ILE A 112 -8.66 -14.54 -8.61
CA ILE A 112 -7.53 -14.16 -7.76
C ILE A 112 -6.62 -13.25 -8.55
N VAL A 113 -6.34 -12.07 -8.01
CA VAL A 113 -5.42 -11.10 -8.58
C VAL A 113 -4.17 -11.06 -7.69
N ARG A 114 -3.04 -11.52 -8.22
CA ARG A 114 -1.73 -11.43 -7.56
C ARG A 114 -0.92 -10.31 -8.17
N TRP A 115 -0.24 -9.54 -7.34
CA TRP A 115 0.63 -8.45 -7.78
C TRP A 115 2.01 -8.54 -7.11
N ILE A 116 3.00 -8.01 -7.82
CA ILE A 116 4.33 -7.66 -7.30
C ILE A 116 4.58 -6.23 -7.74
N THR A 117 5.14 -5.41 -6.87
CA THR A 117 5.55 -4.04 -7.19
C THR A 117 6.92 -3.75 -6.60
N VAL A 118 7.66 -2.86 -7.26
CA VAL A 118 8.88 -2.27 -6.71
C VAL A 118 8.71 -0.76 -6.80
N SER A 119 8.92 -0.04 -5.70
CA SER A 119 8.84 1.43 -5.69
C SER A 119 9.92 2.03 -6.58
N ALA A 120 9.54 3.06 -7.34
CA ALA A 120 10.49 3.84 -8.12
C ALA A 120 11.26 4.84 -7.24
N GLU A 121 10.74 5.14 -6.05
CA GLU A 121 11.30 6.10 -5.11
C GLU A 121 12.34 5.49 -4.17
N ASP A 122 12.02 4.37 -3.50
CA ASP A 122 12.90 3.74 -2.52
C ASP A 122 13.50 2.40 -2.99
N GLY A 123 12.95 1.80 -4.04
CA GLY A 123 13.41 0.51 -4.58
C GLY A 123 12.95 -0.71 -3.79
N ASP A 124 12.09 -0.53 -2.78
CA ASP A 124 11.57 -1.63 -1.97
C ASP A 124 10.46 -2.37 -2.72
N ALA A 125 10.46 -3.69 -2.55
CA ALA A 125 9.49 -4.59 -3.14
C ALA A 125 8.30 -4.80 -2.20
N ASP A 126 7.11 -4.88 -2.77
CA ASP A 126 5.90 -5.31 -2.07
C ASP A 126 5.16 -6.34 -2.94
N GLU A 127 4.44 -7.26 -2.32
CA GLU A 127 3.65 -8.26 -3.04
C GLU A 127 2.39 -8.66 -2.28
N GLY A 128 1.40 -9.17 -3.01
CA GLY A 128 0.18 -9.61 -2.38
C GLY A 128 -0.84 -10.16 -3.35
N ALA A 129 -2.03 -10.43 -2.82
CA ALA A 129 -3.16 -10.89 -3.62
C ALA A 129 -4.48 -10.38 -3.05
N PHE A 130 -5.47 -10.26 -3.93
CA PHE A 130 -6.87 -10.02 -3.55
C PHE A 130 -7.81 -10.80 -4.47
N ILE A 131 -9.08 -10.86 -4.09
CA ILE A 131 -10.12 -11.53 -4.88
C ILE A 131 -11.17 -10.54 -5.37
N PHE A 132 -11.83 -10.87 -6.47
CA PHE A 132 -13.15 -10.36 -6.83
C PHE A 132 -14.00 -11.52 -7.35
N THR A 133 -15.31 -11.38 -7.30
CA THR A 133 -16.25 -12.43 -7.72
C THR A 133 -17.07 -11.95 -8.92
N VAL A 134 -17.20 -12.79 -9.94
CA VAL A 134 -18.16 -12.56 -11.03
C VAL A 134 -19.36 -13.46 -10.80
N LYS A 135 -20.54 -12.84 -10.67
CA LYS A 135 -21.81 -13.56 -10.56
C LYS A 135 -22.83 -12.85 -11.45
N PRO A 136 -23.63 -13.56 -12.27
CA PRO A 136 -24.67 -12.93 -13.05
C PRO A 136 -25.57 -12.11 -12.14
N ALA A 137 -25.97 -10.91 -12.58
CA ALA A 137 -27.03 -10.18 -11.92
C ALA A 137 -28.26 -11.09 -11.90
N GLY A 138 -28.59 -11.65 -10.74
CA GLY A 138 -29.91 -12.22 -10.53
C GLY A 138 -30.89 -11.09 -10.78
N ALA A 139 -31.96 -11.36 -11.53
CA ALA A 139 -33.08 -10.45 -11.60
C ALA A 139 -33.58 -10.25 -10.18
N ASN A 140 -33.15 -9.17 -9.52
CA ASN A 140 -33.71 -8.77 -8.24
C ASN A 140 -35.17 -8.42 -8.50
N SER A 141 -36.04 -9.35 -8.12
CA SER A 141 -37.39 -9.16 -7.61
C SER A 141 -38.19 -8.04 -8.27
N ALA A 142 -38.82 -8.35 -9.40
CA ALA A 142 -40.08 -7.70 -9.74
C ALA A 142 -41.17 -8.21 -8.78
N SER A 143 -41.32 -7.55 -7.63
CA SER A 143 -42.50 -7.69 -6.78
C SER A 143 -42.91 -6.32 -6.24
N THR A 144 -43.43 -5.50 -7.15
CA THR A 144 -44.31 -4.36 -6.80
C THR A 144 -45.49 -4.39 -7.74
N THR A 145 -46.48 -5.23 -7.41
CA THR A 145 -47.86 -5.05 -7.86
C THR A 145 -48.60 -4.39 -6.70
N PRO A 146 -48.98 -3.11 -6.77
CA PRO A 146 -49.94 -2.53 -5.85
C PRO A 146 -51.34 -2.94 -6.32
N ALA A 147 -52.04 -3.77 -5.54
CA ALA A 147 -53.47 -4.00 -5.70
C ALA A 147 -54.24 -3.04 -4.76
N PRO A 148 -55.32 -2.38 -5.24
CA PRO A 148 -55.96 -1.26 -4.54
C PRO A 148 -56.87 -1.70 -3.38
N THR A 149 -56.89 -0.90 -2.31
CA THR A 149 -57.96 -0.85 -1.28
C THR A 149 -59.03 0.16 -1.73
N PRO A 150 -60.32 0.04 -1.37
CA PRO A 150 -60.78 0.33 0.01
C PRO A 150 -62.02 -0.47 0.49
N THR A 151 -62.28 -0.49 1.81
CA THR A 151 -63.61 -0.26 2.46
C THR A 151 -63.50 -0.43 3.98
N ALA A 152 -64.06 0.53 4.70
CA ALA A 152 -64.00 0.73 6.15
C ALA A 152 -65.11 0.00 6.94
N SER A 153 -64.89 -0.25 8.25
CA SER A 153 -65.85 0.06 9.33
C SER A 153 -65.23 -0.17 10.72
N ALA A 154 -65.85 0.43 11.74
CA ALA A 154 -65.26 1.03 12.93
C ALA A 154 -65.42 0.24 14.25
N ALA A 155 -64.57 0.62 15.24
CA ALA A 155 -64.83 0.79 16.70
C ALA A 155 -65.10 -0.49 17.55
N SER A 156 -64.63 -0.69 18.80
CA SER A 156 -64.16 0.17 19.90
C SER A 156 -63.35 -0.65 20.95
N SER A 157 -62.50 0.06 21.74
CA SER A 157 -62.13 -0.12 23.18
C SER A 157 -61.64 -1.49 23.70
N SER A 158 -60.78 -1.65 24.70
CA SER A 158 -59.87 -0.85 25.53
C SER A 158 -59.17 -1.88 26.44
N THR A 159 -57.90 -1.72 26.81
CA THR A 159 -57.36 -1.99 28.17
C THR A 159 -55.87 -1.67 28.16
N ALA A 160 -55.50 -0.75 29.03
CA ALA A 160 -54.12 -0.39 29.35
C ALA A 160 -53.45 -1.53 30.13
N SER A 161 -52.19 -1.81 29.84
CA SER A 161 -51.25 -2.41 30.80
C SER A 161 -49.85 -1.95 30.47
N THR A 162 -49.38 -1.03 31.32
CA THR A 162 -48.03 -0.52 31.42
C THR A 162 -47.05 -1.65 31.71
N SER A 163 -46.01 -1.78 30.89
CA SER A 163 -44.71 -2.30 31.32
C SER A 163 -43.65 -1.73 30.38
N GLY A 164 -42.79 -0.89 30.95
CA GLY A 164 -41.76 -0.16 30.23
C GLY A 164 -40.76 -1.10 29.56
N GLY A 165 -40.54 -0.86 28.27
CA GLY A 165 -39.45 -1.43 27.50
C GLY A 165 -38.99 -0.35 26.52
N THR A 166 -37.90 0.31 26.86
CA THR A 166 -37.30 1.43 26.16
C THR A 166 -37.07 1.15 24.68
N SER A 167 -37.69 2.00 23.85
CA SER A 167 -37.22 2.53 22.58
C SER A 167 -36.08 1.79 21.87
N ASN A 168 -36.45 1.17 20.75
CA ASN A 168 -35.76 1.20 19.47
C ASN A 168 -34.73 2.34 19.37
N LEU A 169 -33.48 2.03 19.72
CA LEU A 169 -32.32 2.86 19.40
C LEU A 169 -31.71 2.34 18.09
N PRO A 170 -31.46 3.20 17.10
CA PRO A 170 -30.92 2.79 15.82
C PRO A 170 -29.46 2.31 15.95
N LEU A 171 -29.15 1.18 15.32
CA LEU A 171 -27.93 0.36 15.39
C LEU A 171 -26.62 1.01 14.88
N TRP A 172 -26.46 2.34 14.89
CA TRP A 172 -25.30 3.01 14.29
C TRP A 172 -24.35 3.73 15.26
N VAL A 173 -24.40 3.47 16.57
CA VAL A 173 -23.42 4.10 17.50
C VAL A 173 -22.98 3.16 18.64
N SER A 174 -21.66 2.87 18.62
CA SER A 174 -20.75 2.56 19.74
C SER A 174 -20.54 1.13 20.23
N VAL A 175 -19.48 0.50 19.69
CA VAL A 175 -18.55 -0.30 20.52
C VAL A 175 -17.21 0.41 20.62
N ALA A 176 -17.05 1.06 21.78
CA ALA A 176 -15.84 1.20 22.60
C ALA A 176 -14.51 1.68 21.98
N GLY A 177 -14.23 2.96 22.18
CA GLY A 177 -12.90 3.37 22.60
C GLY A 177 -12.69 3.04 24.08
N ILE A 178 -11.90 1.99 24.38
CA ILE A 178 -11.10 1.83 25.61
C ILE A 178 -9.86 0.98 25.26
N ALA A 179 -8.81 1.61 24.72
CA ALA A 179 -7.45 1.04 24.68
C ALA A 179 -6.36 2.13 24.59
N GLY A 180 -6.66 3.34 25.05
CA GLY A 180 -5.63 4.30 25.44
C GLY A 180 -5.40 4.15 26.93
N LEU A 181 -4.14 3.96 27.34
CA LEU A 181 -3.60 4.13 28.70
C LEU A 181 -3.38 2.85 29.53
N LEU A 182 -2.40 2.02 29.15
CA LEU A 182 -1.49 1.33 30.09
C LEU A 182 -0.14 1.03 29.40
N VAL A 183 0.96 1.52 29.98
CA VAL A 183 2.40 1.44 29.58
C VAL A 183 2.84 2.56 28.60
N GLY A 184 3.27 3.75 29.02
CA GLY A 184 3.82 4.10 30.32
C GLY A 184 5.25 3.56 30.49
N GLY A 185 6.21 4.24 29.84
CA GLY A 185 7.63 4.43 30.18
C GLY A 185 8.45 3.33 30.86
N GLY A 186 9.61 3.00 30.29
CA GLY A 186 10.70 2.41 31.09
C GLY A 186 11.78 1.66 30.31
N ALA A 187 12.86 2.38 29.98
CA ALA A 187 14.27 2.00 30.10
C ALA A 187 14.79 0.59 29.71
N GLY A 188 15.86 0.59 28.89
CA GLY A 188 16.83 -0.51 28.77
C GLY A 188 17.60 -0.44 27.46
N LEU A 189 18.52 0.51 27.25
CA LEU A 189 19.96 0.26 27.41
C LEU A 189 20.36 -1.20 27.14
N GLY A 190 20.87 -1.44 25.92
CA GLY A 190 21.44 -2.72 25.51
C GLY A 190 22.47 -2.52 24.41
N LEU A 191 23.65 -2.03 24.80
CA LEU A 191 24.87 -2.01 23.99
C LEU A 191 25.18 -3.43 23.49
N GLY A 192 25.11 -3.63 22.17
CA GLY A 192 25.52 -4.85 21.49
C GLY A 192 26.51 -4.55 20.38
N ARG A 193 27.72 -4.14 20.77
CA ARG A 193 28.86 -3.95 19.88
C ARG A 193 29.27 -5.32 19.33
N SER A 194 29.05 -5.58 18.04
CA SER A 194 29.85 -6.54 17.29
C SER A 194 30.29 -5.83 16.01
N LEU A 195 31.46 -5.20 16.09
CA LEU A 195 32.72 -5.73 15.57
C LEU A 195 32.64 -5.98 14.06
N ALA A 196 33.20 -4.99 13.37
CA ALA A 196 33.77 -5.05 12.04
C ALA A 196 34.00 -6.46 11.52
N ARG A 197 33.49 -6.72 10.30
CA ARG A 197 34.20 -7.57 9.37
C ARG A 197 34.43 -6.87 8.03
N PRO A 198 35.57 -7.16 7.39
CA PRO A 198 36.25 -6.27 6.46
C PRO A 198 35.69 -6.40 5.05
N SER A 199 36.01 -5.39 4.25
CA SER A 199 35.86 -5.34 2.80
C SER A 199 36.28 -6.65 2.12
N ALA A 200 35.39 -7.18 1.29
CA ALA A 200 35.78 -8.03 0.16
C ALA A 200 35.41 -7.29 -1.14
N ARG A 201 36.36 -6.48 -1.58
CA ARG A 201 36.51 -6.01 -2.95
C ARG A 201 36.72 -7.23 -3.85
N SER A 202 35.92 -7.39 -4.89
CA SER A 202 36.27 -8.19 -6.07
C SER A 202 35.42 -7.71 -7.26
N SER A 203 35.71 -6.57 -7.90
CA SER A 203 36.71 -6.42 -8.98
C SER A 203 36.86 -7.63 -9.93
N SER A 204 35.77 -8.32 -10.26
CA SER A 204 35.73 -9.33 -11.33
C SER A 204 36.08 -8.75 -12.71
N LEU A 205 35.56 -7.57 -13.06
CA LEU A 205 35.76 -7.00 -14.42
C LEU A 205 37.18 -6.45 -14.68
N ALA A 206 37.92 -6.04 -13.65
CA ALA A 206 39.28 -5.52 -13.81
C ALA A 206 40.33 -6.63 -13.91
N GLN A 207 40.10 -7.79 -13.28
CA GLN A 207 40.93 -8.98 -13.49
C GLN A 207 40.65 -9.61 -14.85
N MET A 208 39.39 -9.70 -15.27
CA MET A 208 39.02 -10.28 -16.56
C MET A 208 39.61 -9.50 -17.76
N ARG A 209 39.66 -8.16 -17.68
CA ARG A 209 40.31 -7.32 -18.73
C ARG A 209 41.83 -7.49 -18.81
N ARG A 210 42.51 -7.88 -17.73
CA ARG A 210 43.95 -8.12 -17.74
C ARG A 210 44.32 -9.51 -18.28
N GLU A 211 43.43 -10.49 -18.17
CA GLU A 211 43.60 -11.79 -18.82
C GLU A 211 43.45 -11.68 -20.34
N ILE A 212 42.41 -10.99 -20.84
CA ILE A 212 42.21 -10.81 -22.28
C ILE A 212 43.41 -10.09 -22.93
N ALA A 213 43.93 -9.05 -22.27
CA ALA A 213 45.10 -8.33 -22.78
C ALA A 213 46.40 -9.17 -22.80
N ARG A 214 46.53 -10.19 -21.94
CA ARG A 214 47.66 -11.12 -21.97
C ARG A 214 47.54 -12.19 -23.04
N GLU A 215 46.32 -12.59 -23.41
CA GLU A 215 46.13 -13.53 -24.52
C GLU A 215 46.44 -12.88 -25.88
N GLU A 216 46.12 -11.60 -26.03
CA GLU A 216 46.40 -10.85 -27.27
C GLU A 216 47.92 -10.62 -27.50
N GLU A 217 48.71 -10.48 -26.43
CA GLU A 217 50.18 -10.34 -26.55
C GLU A 217 50.87 -11.66 -26.91
N LYS A 218 50.28 -12.81 -26.58
CA LYS A 218 50.88 -14.14 -26.85
C LYS A 218 50.69 -14.58 -28.31
N ASP A 219 49.70 -14.04 -29.02
CA ASP A 219 49.36 -14.43 -30.39
C ASP A 219 50.12 -13.63 -31.47
N THR A 220 50.79 -12.53 -31.09
CA THR A 220 51.47 -11.63 -32.04
C THR A 220 52.98 -11.83 -32.15
N THR A 221 53.55 -12.85 -31.50
CA THR A 221 54.97 -13.19 -31.71
C THR A 221 55.12 -14.03 -32.99
N PRO A 222 55.74 -13.50 -34.06
CA PRO A 222 56.01 -14.30 -35.25
C PRO A 222 56.98 -15.43 -34.89
N ARG A 223 56.56 -16.68 -35.15
CA ARG A 223 57.51 -17.80 -35.23
C ARG A 223 58.23 -17.70 -36.58
N GLY A 224 59.42 -17.12 -36.57
CA GLY A 224 60.33 -17.05 -37.70
C GLY A 224 61.70 -16.63 -37.25
#